data_AF-A0A6N2DLZ2-F1
#
_entry.id   AF-A0A6N2DLZ2-F1
#
_cell.length_a   1.000
_cell.length_b   1.000
_cell.length_c   1.000
_cell.angle_alpha   90.00
_cell.angle_beta   90.00
_cell.angle_gamma   90.00
#
_symmetry.space_group_name_H-M   'P 1'
#
loop_
_entity.id
_entity.type
_entity.pdbx_description
1 polymer ?
#
loop_
_entity_poly.entity_id
_entity_poly.type
_entity_poly.pdbx_seq_one_letter_code
_entity_poly.pdbx_strand_id
1 'polypeptide(L)'
;MRANKPRRGRKRTPDSINKRLATIDELMIDADPLDELKLIEERRRLTEELESLEATVDIAEFEEAFVNVAKGYSERQGISYASWREVGVEPSVLKRAGISRSS
;
A
#
# COMPACT_ATOMS: atom_id res chain seq x y z
N MET A 1 -25.12 22.57 -11.92
CA MET A 1 -24.05 21.56 -12.08
C MET A 1 -24.57 20.21 -11.61
N ARG A 2 -24.63 19.20 -12.48
CA ARG A 2 -25.12 17.86 -12.11
C ARG A 2 -24.03 17.12 -11.32
N ALA A 3 -24.23 17.00 -10.01
CA ALA A 3 -23.34 16.25 -9.13
C ALA A 3 -23.63 14.75 -9.25
N ASN A 4 -22.95 14.06 -10.17
CA ASN A 4 -22.81 12.60 -10.14
C ASN A 4 -21.75 12.26 -9.09
N LYS A 5 -22.13 12.19 -7.81
CA LYS A 5 -21.25 11.61 -6.79
C LYS A 5 -21.49 10.11 -6.78
N PRO A 6 -20.58 9.28 -7.34
CA PRO A 6 -20.78 7.83 -7.36
C PRO A 6 -20.89 7.34 -5.91
N ARG A 7 -21.88 6.47 -5.66
CA ARG A 7 -22.08 5.79 -4.37
C ARG A 7 -20.77 5.06 -4.06
N ARG A 8 -20.16 5.40 -2.93
CA ARG A 8 -18.92 4.79 -2.47
C ARG A 8 -19.23 3.33 -2.14
N GLY A 9 -19.09 2.46 -3.14
CA GLY A 9 -19.09 1.02 -2.96
C GLY A 9 -18.00 0.62 -1.96
N ARG A 10 -17.96 -0.67 -1.62
CA ARG A 10 -16.90 -1.23 -0.78
C ARG A 10 -15.55 -0.72 -1.31
N LYS A 11 -14.71 -0.15 -0.42
CA LYS A 11 -13.36 0.29 -0.80
C LYS A 11 -12.69 -0.82 -1.62
N ARG A 12 -12.08 -0.48 -2.75
CA ARG A 12 -11.25 -1.43 -3.49
C ARG A 12 -10.14 -1.91 -2.55
N THR A 13 -10.08 -3.22 -2.34
CA THR A 13 -9.03 -3.95 -1.62
C THR A 13 -8.29 -4.85 -2.61
N PRO A 14 -7.05 -5.29 -2.30
CA PRO A 14 -6.31 -6.25 -3.12
C PRO A 14 -7.16 -7.47 -3.50
N ASP A 15 -7.85 -8.08 -2.52
CA ASP A 15 -8.78 -9.20 -2.74
C ASP A 15 -9.92 -8.87 -3.72
N SER A 16 -10.54 -7.69 -3.62
CA SER A 16 -11.60 -7.30 -4.55
C SER A 16 -11.09 -7.02 -5.96
N ILE A 17 -9.85 -6.53 -6.09
CA ILE A 17 -9.20 -6.27 -7.38
C ILE A 17 -8.84 -7.61 -8.03
N ASN A 18 -8.24 -8.54 -7.29
CA ASN A 18 -7.95 -9.89 -7.77
C ASN A 18 -9.20 -10.63 -8.24
N LYS A 19 -10.31 -10.51 -7.51
CA LYS A 19 -11.62 -11.06 -7.94
C LYS A 19 -12.09 -10.44 -9.25
N ARG A 20 -11.92 -9.12 -9.43
CA ARG A 20 -12.31 -8.45 -10.68
C ARG A 20 -11.40 -8.84 -11.84
N LEU A 21 -10.10 -8.97 -11.62
CA LEU A 21 -9.14 -9.44 -12.62
C LEU A 21 -9.51 -10.86 -13.10
N ALA A 22 -9.83 -11.78 -12.18
CA ALA A 22 -10.27 -13.13 -12.55
C ALA A 22 -11.55 -13.12 -13.42
N THR A 23 -12.53 -12.27 -13.08
CA THR A 23 -13.73 -12.09 -13.91
C THR A 23 -13.41 -11.50 -15.28
N ILE A 24 -12.45 -10.57 -15.37
CA ILE A 24 -12.03 -10.00 -16.66
C ILE A 24 -11.40 -11.09 -17.53
N ASP A 25 -10.53 -11.93 -16.97
CA ASP A 25 -9.90 -13.03 -17.69
C ASP A 25 -10.95 -14.02 -18.26
N GLU A 26 -12.02 -14.31 -17.51
CA GLU A 26 -13.15 -15.11 -18.00
C GLU A 26 -13.92 -14.42 -19.14
N LEU A 27 -14.21 -13.12 -19.00
CA LEU A 27 -14.95 -12.35 -20.00
C LEU A 27 -14.19 -12.15 -21.31
N MET A 28 -12.86 -12.16 -21.27
CA MET A 28 -12.01 -12.00 -22.46
C MET A 28 -12.10 -13.18 -23.44
N ILE A 29 -12.53 -14.37 -23.00
CA ILE A 29 -12.58 -15.59 -23.85
C ILE A 29 -13.53 -15.42 -25.04
N ASP A 30 -14.68 -14.79 -24.80
CA ASP A 30 -15.77 -14.63 -25.78
C ASP A 30 -16.05 -13.16 -26.13
N ALA A 31 -15.16 -12.24 -25.75
CA ALA A 31 -15.33 -10.82 -25.98
C ALA A 31 -15.28 -10.47 -27.47
N ASP A 32 -16.16 -9.57 -27.90
CA ASP A 32 -15.99 -8.94 -29.22
C ASP A 32 -14.79 -7.97 -29.20
N PRO A 33 -14.25 -7.55 -30.37
CA PRO A 33 -13.02 -6.75 -30.41
C PRO A 33 -13.10 -5.41 -29.67
N LEU A 34 -14.29 -4.83 -29.53
CA LEU A 34 -14.47 -3.55 -28.85
C LEU A 34 -14.51 -3.73 -27.33
N ASP A 35 -15.19 -4.77 -26.86
CA ASP A 35 -15.25 -5.12 -25.44
C ASP A 35 -13.93 -5.70 -24.96
N GLU A 36 -13.21 -6.46 -25.80
CA GLU A 36 -11.85 -6.93 -25.51
C GLU A 36 -10.92 -5.75 -25.21
N LEU A 37 -10.94 -4.70 -26.04
CA LEU A 37 -10.13 -3.50 -25.82
C LEU A 37 -10.45 -2.83 -24.47
N LYS A 38 -11.73 -2.75 -24.10
CA LYS A 38 -12.16 -2.17 -22.82
C LYS A 38 -11.71 -3.04 -21.63
N LEU A 39 -11.83 -4.36 -21.75
CA LEU A 39 -11.39 -5.31 -20.73
C LEU A 39 -9.88 -5.24 -20.53
N ILE A 40 -9.10 -5.09 -21.60
CA ILE A 40 -7.64 -4.89 -21.53
C ILE A 40 -7.27 -3.60 -20.80
N GLU A 41 -7.95 -2.47 -21.11
CA GLU A 41 -7.73 -1.21 -20.38
C GLU A 41 -8.05 -1.37 -18.89
N GLU A 42 -9.19 -2.00 -18.58
CA GLU A 42 -9.61 -2.19 -17.21
C GLU A 42 -8.63 -3.08 -16.44
N ARG A 43 -8.19 -4.19 -17.05
CA ARG A 43 -7.18 -5.10 -16.50
C ARG A 43 -5.90 -4.33 -16.16
N ARG A 44 -5.37 -3.54 -17.11
CA ARG A 44 -4.16 -2.74 -16.90
C ARG A 44 -4.29 -1.80 -15.70
N ARG A 45 -5.37 -1.02 -15.64
CA ARG A 45 -5.62 -0.08 -14.54
C ARG A 45 -5.72 -0.80 -13.20
N LEU A 46 -6.37 -1.96 -13.16
CA LEU A 46 -6.53 -2.74 -11.94
C LEU A 46 -5.22 -3.37 -11.48
N THR A 47 -4.36 -3.82 -12.40
CA THR A 47 -3.01 -4.29 -12.09
C THR A 47 -2.15 -3.16 -11.51
N GLU A 48 -2.14 -1.98 -12.13
CA GLU A 48 -1.42 -0.80 -11.61
C GLU A 48 -1.93 -0.39 -10.21
N GLU A 49 -3.25 -0.46 -9.97
CA GLU A 49 -3.84 -0.21 -8.65
C GLU A 49 -3.43 -1.27 -7.61
N LEU A 50 -3.39 -2.55 -8.01
CA LEU A 50 -2.96 -3.65 -7.14
C LEU A 50 -1.50 -3.50 -6.71
N GLU A 51 -0.60 -3.26 -7.67
CA GLU A 51 0.83 -3.06 -7.39
C GLU A 51 1.07 -1.90 -6.41
N SER A 52 0.32 -0.79 -6.56
CA SER A 52 0.38 0.34 -5.65
C SER A 52 -0.08 -0.01 -4.23
N LEU A 53 -1.16 -0.79 -4.11
CA LEU A 53 -1.65 -1.26 -2.81
C LEU A 53 -0.68 -2.23 -2.16
N GLU A 54 -0.11 -3.16 -2.92
CA GLU A 54 0.90 -4.12 -2.43
C GLU A 54 2.17 -3.41 -1.94
N ALA A 55 2.70 -2.46 -2.72
CA ALA A 55 3.86 -1.65 -2.30
C ALA A 55 3.59 -0.89 -0.98
N THR A 56 2.35 -0.42 -0.77
CA THR A 56 1.97 0.25 0.47
C THR A 56 1.92 -0.73 1.66
N VAL A 57 1.48 -1.98 1.42
CA VAL A 57 1.48 -3.04 2.43
C VAL A 57 2.90 -3.44 2.81
N ASP A 58 3.80 -3.61 1.85
CA ASP A 58 5.22 -3.93 2.09
C ASP A 58 5.90 -2.87 2.97
N ILE A 59 5.67 -1.58 2.68
CA ILE A 59 6.20 -0.49 3.51
C ILE A 59 5.67 -0.58 4.95
N ALA A 60 4.38 -0.85 5.13
CA ALA A 60 3.79 -0.97 6.45
C ALA A 60 4.37 -2.16 7.25
N GLU A 61 4.61 -3.29 6.58
CA GLU A 61 5.24 -4.47 7.20
C GLU A 61 6.69 -4.17 7.60
N PHE A 62 7.47 -3.51 6.74
CA PHE A 62 8.83 -3.09 7.07
C PHE A 62 8.86 -2.11 8.24
N GLU A 63 7.91 -1.17 8.32
CA GLU A 63 7.77 -0.29 9.48
C GLU A 63 7.45 -1.06 10.76
N GLU A 64 6.58 -2.06 10.72
CA GLU A 64 6.28 -2.89 11.89
C GLU A 64 7.50 -3.68 12.34
N ALA A 65 8.21 -4.31 11.40
CA ALA A 65 9.46 -5.00 11.68
C ALA A 65 10.49 -4.06 12.31
N PHE A 66 10.64 -2.84 11.76
CA PHE A 66 11.51 -1.80 12.32
C PHE A 66 11.08 -1.45 13.75
N VAL A 67 9.81 -1.14 13.99
CA VAL A 67 9.27 -0.74 15.30
C VAL A 67 9.56 -1.80 16.37
N ASN A 68 9.48 -3.08 16.01
CA ASN A 68 9.73 -4.19 16.94
C ASN A 68 11.19 -4.28 17.40
N VAL A 69 12.15 -3.89 16.56
CA VAL A 69 13.59 -4.09 16.84
C VAL A 69 14.35 -2.80 17.18
N ALA A 70 13.86 -1.65 16.72
CA ALA A 70 14.61 -0.40 16.68
C ALA A 70 15.03 0.10 18.06
N LYS A 71 14.18 0.01 19.08
CA LYS A 71 14.51 0.48 20.43
C LYS A 71 15.67 -0.29 21.04
N GLY A 72 15.57 -1.61 21.10
CA GLY A 72 16.62 -2.45 21.67
C GLY A 72 17.93 -2.34 20.88
N TYR A 73 17.86 -2.18 19.56
CA TYR A 73 19.05 -1.89 18.75
C TYR A 73 19.67 -0.54 19.12
N SER A 74 18.85 0.51 19.24
CA SER A 74 19.30 1.86 19.58
C SER A 74 19.99 1.92 20.94
N GLU A 75 19.42 1.28 21.96
CA GLU A 75 20.00 1.18 23.31
C GLU A 75 21.35 0.46 23.30
N ARG A 76 21.48 -0.64 22.52
CA ARG A 76 22.75 -1.38 22.41
C ARG A 76 23.83 -0.63 21.65
N GLN A 77 23.46 0.22 20.69
CA GLN A 77 24.39 0.90 19.80
C GLN A 77 24.60 2.39 20.17
N GLY A 78 23.88 2.90 21.18
CA GLY A 78 23.94 4.31 21.55
C GLY A 78 23.38 5.26 20.48
N ILE A 79 22.40 4.80 19.70
CA ILE A 79 21.81 5.60 18.61
C ILE A 79 20.69 6.47 19.18
N SER A 80 20.82 7.78 19.01
CA SER A 80 19.84 8.76 19.49
C SER A 80 18.65 8.93 18.54
N TYR A 81 17.55 9.49 19.04
CA TYR A 81 16.45 9.96 18.21
C TYR A 81 16.91 10.92 17.10
N ALA A 82 17.86 11.82 17.40
CA ALA A 82 18.37 12.79 16.44
C ALA A 82 19.08 12.10 15.26
N SER A 83 19.87 11.05 15.55
CA SER A 83 20.56 10.25 14.54
C SER A 83 19.58 9.57 13.58
N TRP A 84 18.48 9.01 14.11
CA TRP A 84 17.43 8.44 13.26
C TRP A 84 16.71 9.48 12.40
N ARG A 85 16.53 10.69 12.92
CA ARG A 85 15.93 11.80 12.17
C ARG A 85 16.83 12.29 11.04
N GLU A 86 18.14 12.27 11.23
CA GLU A 86 19.12 12.69 10.22
C GLU A 86 19.12 11.76 9.00
N VAL A 87 18.94 10.45 9.21
CA VAL A 87 18.80 9.46 8.12
C VAL A 87 17.37 9.38 7.55
N GLY A 88 16.45 10.19 8.05
CA GLY A 88 15.11 10.36 7.47
C GLY A 88 13.99 9.52 8.08
N VAL A 89 14.19 8.79 9.19
CA VAL A 89 13.11 8.02 9.82
C VAL A 89 12.04 8.95 10.38
N GLU A 90 10.77 8.72 10.05
CA GLU A 90 9.68 9.58 10.50
C GLU A 90 9.50 9.61 12.03
N PRO A 91 9.05 10.74 12.62
CA PRO A 91 8.85 10.83 14.07
C PRO A 91 7.74 9.91 14.55
N SER A 92 6.73 9.67 13.70
CA SER A 92 5.61 8.74 13.91
C SER A 92 6.12 7.31 14.14
N VAL A 93 7.03 6.85 13.28
CA VAL A 93 7.66 5.52 13.34
C VAL A 93 8.57 5.40 14.57
N LEU A 94 9.39 6.41 14.87
CA LEU A 94 10.24 6.40 16.08
C LEU A 94 9.40 6.39 17.36
N LYS A 95 8.30 7.15 17.39
CA LYS A 95 7.36 7.14 18.51
C LYS A 95 6.72 5.77 18.69
N ARG A 96 6.31 5.10 17.60
CA ARG A 96 5.79 3.71 17.64
C ARG A 96 6.85 2.74 18.17
N ALA A 97 8.10 2.91 17.77
CA ALA A 97 9.24 2.15 18.27
C ALA A 97 9.58 2.45 19.74
N GLY A 98 8.98 3.48 20.35
CA GLY A 98 9.29 3.88 21.73
C GLY A 98 10.62 4.61 21.88
N ILE A 99 11.14 5.21 20.79
CA ILE A 99 12.34 6.05 20.78
C ILE A 99 11.88 7.51 20.86
N SER A 100 12.17 8.18 21.98
CA SER A 100 11.77 9.57 22.21
C SER A 100 12.93 10.54 22.04
N ARG A 101 12.63 11.83 21.93
CA ARG A 101 13.65 12.90 21.86
C ARG A 101 14.54 12.99 23.10
N SER A 102 14.11 12.39 24.21
CA SER A 102 14.82 12.37 25.49
C SER A 102 15.43 11.00 25.81
N SER A 103 15.32 10.04 24.89
CA SER A 103 15.91 8.70 25.01
C SER A 103 17.35 8.69 24.53
#